data_AF-A0A7Y2Y935-F1
#
_entry.id   AF-A0A7Y2Y935-F1
#
_cell.length_a   1.000
_cell.length_b   1.000
_cell.length_c   1.000
_cell.angle_alpha   90.00
_cell.angle_beta   90.00
_cell.angle_gamma   90.00
#
_symmetry.space_group_name_H-M   'P 1'
#
loop_
_entity.id
_entity.type
_entity.pdbx_description
1 polymer ?
#
loop_
_entity_poly.entity_id
_entity_poly.type
_entity_poly.pdbx_seq_one_letter_code
_entity_poly.pdbx_strand_id
1 'polypeptide(L)'
;KIHVPWFVSLIGALAAMLVMWLINPLAFAFAIGLEGLILIYLLNRKMEQQWGDAATGVWMHLSRFALLRLNAKKITERNWRPIILLFVHNLKERMNLVRFAVMLGQNSGVLTISRLLTPEDKDELPNRNEIAFKMQRDLASAGMQALTEVNVVNDLKRGIYNVSTSHGTAGMKTNTVLFGWSSDQKGKKEELQLINDLAATGKNIVVLSIKKAFSRKANKIIDIWWGGRDSNGDLMLLLAYLIQLNNKWKKSSINIISVANTKEEMRHLQQHIKFSIKEARIQATVEVILKNEKKVLSRLLEKSKNSDLVFTGLARHLEDIPNRIKNIDQIIKSLNAVAFVQNNGMNWELPNIFGQEI
;
A
#
# COMPACT_ATOMS: atom_id res chain seq x y z
N LYS A 1 -7.36 43.56 12.12
CA LYS A 1 -6.09 42.98 11.62
C LYS A 1 -5.89 43.47 10.19
N ILE A 2 -4.81 44.20 9.90
CA ILE A 2 -4.48 44.63 8.54
C ILE A 2 -4.04 43.38 7.78
N HIS A 3 -4.80 42.97 6.77
CA HIS A 3 -4.42 41.88 5.87
C HIS A 3 -3.51 42.44 4.79
N VAL A 4 -2.21 42.46 5.03
CA VAL A 4 -1.22 42.81 4.00
C VAL A 4 -1.08 41.60 3.06
N PRO A 5 -1.31 41.76 1.74
CA PRO A 5 -1.11 40.69 0.78
C PRO A 5 0.36 40.26 0.71
N TRP A 6 0.62 38.95 0.57
CA TRP A 6 1.98 38.39 0.54
C TRP A 6 2.88 39.01 -0.55
N PHE A 7 2.29 39.44 -1.66
CA PHE A 7 3.03 40.03 -2.78
C PHE A 7 3.62 41.41 -2.43
N VAL A 8 3.02 42.16 -1.50
CA VAL A 8 3.54 43.48 -1.10
C VAL A 8 4.88 43.34 -0.39
N SER A 9 4.98 42.39 0.55
CA SER A 9 6.25 42.09 1.23
C SER A 9 7.31 41.55 0.26
N LEU A 10 6.91 40.74 -0.72
CA LEU A 10 7.83 40.21 -1.72
C LEU A 10 8.38 41.33 -2.63
N ILE A 11 7.52 42.24 -3.09
CA ILE A 11 7.94 43.40 -3.90
C ILE A 11 8.90 44.27 -3.09
N GLY A 12 8.60 44.54 -1.82
CA GLY A 12 9.48 45.30 -0.94
C GLY A 12 10.86 44.66 -0.78
N ALA A 13 10.92 43.35 -0.56
CA ALA A 13 12.18 42.62 -0.45
C ALA A 13 12.99 42.66 -1.76
N LEU A 14 12.34 42.44 -2.90
CA LEU A 14 12.99 42.50 -4.22
C LEU A 14 13.51 43.90 -4.54
N ALA A 15 12.73 44.94 -4.23
CA ALA A 15 13.15 46.32 -4.40
C ALA A 15 14.37 46.66 -3.52
N ALA A 16 14.38 46.22 -2.26
CA ALA A 16 15.52 46.41 -1.37
C ALA A 16 16.78 45.71 -1.90
N MET A 17 16.66 44.46 -2.36
CA MET A 17 17.78 43.72 -2.98
C MET A 17 18.29 44.42 -4.24
N LEU A 18 17.39 44.94 -5.08
CA LEU A 18 17.75 45.67 -6.30
C LEU A 18 18.52 46.95 -5.98
N VAL A 19 18.07 47.71 -4.98
CA VAL A 19 18.77 48.92 -4.52
C VAL A 19 20.17 48.57 -3.98
N MET A 20 20.30 47.51 -3.17
CA MET A 20 21.60 47.07 -2.67
C MET A 20 22.56 46.66 -3.79
N TRP A 21 22.06 45.96 -4.81
CA TRP A 21 22.84 45.60 -6.01
C TRP A 21 23.31 46.84 -6.78
N LEU A 22 22.43 47.83 -6.98
CA LEU A 22 22.78 49.07 -7.67
C LEU A 22 23.84 49.90 -6.94
N ILE A 23 23.87 49.85 -5.60
CA ILE A 23 24.85 50.58 -4.78
C ILE A 23 26.23 49.92 -4.85
N ASN A 24 26.32 48.62 -4.54
CA ASN A 24 27.57 47.88 -4.58
C ASN A 24 27.35 46.36 -4.78
N PRO A 25 27.55 45.85 -6.01
CA PRO A 25 27.35 44.43 -6.30
C PRO A 25 28.22 43.48 -5.49
N LEU A 26 29.48 43.85 -5.20
CA LEU A 26 30.43 43.00 -4.47
C LEU A 26 30.04 42.88 -2.99
N ALA A 27 29.69 44.00 -2.35
CA ALA A 27 29.25 44.01 -0.96
C ALA A 27 27.90 43.29 -0.79
N PHE A 28 26.98 43.45 -1.74
CA PHE A 28 25.72 42.71 -1.77
C PHE A 28 25.94 41.20 -1.90
N ALA A 29 26.80 40.77 -2.83
CA ALA A 29 27.13 39.35 -3.00
C ALA A 29 27.77 38.76 -1.74
N PHE A 30 28.65 39.51 -1.07
CA PHE A 30 29.23 39.12 0.21
C PHE A 30 28.18 39.01 1.31
N ALA A 31 27.26 39.98 1.42
CA ALA A 31 26.21 39.98 2.43
C ALA A 31 25.24 38.80 2.27
N ILE A 32 24.76 38.52 1.05
CA ILE A 32 23.94 37.34 0.77
C ILE A 32 24.71 36.04 1.04
N GLY A 33 25.99 35.99 0.65
CA GLY A 33 26.84 34.83 0.93
C GLY A 33 27.00 34.59 2.44
N LEU A 34 27.25 35.64 3.21
CA LEU A 34 27.39 35.58 4.67
C LEU A 34 26.06 35.18 5.33
N GLU A 35 24.94 35.77 4.92
CA GLU A 35 23.61 35.41 5.41
C GLU A 35 23.29 33.94 5.09
N GLY A 36 23.59 33.48 3.88
CA GLY A 36 23.45 32.08 3.47
C GLY A 36 24.34 31.14 4.30
N LEU A 37 25.59 31.53 4.58
CA LEU A 37 26.49 30.76 5.44
C LEU A 37 26.00 30.70 6.89
N ILE A 38 25.50 31.81 7.43
CA ILE A 38 24.88 31.86 8.77
C ILE A 38 23.65 30.95 8.80
N LEU A 39 22.80 31.01 7.78
CA LEU A 39 21.62 30.14 7.68
C LEU A 39 22.01 28.66 7.61
N ILE A 40 22.98 28.30 6.78
CA ILE A 40 23.52 26.93 6.70
C ILE A 40 24.11 26.50 8.05
N TYR A 41 24.87 27.37 8.70
CA TYR A 41 25.46 27.11 10.02
C TYR A 41 24.39 26.89 11.09
N LEU A 42 23.34 27.72 11.12
CA LEU A 42 22.22 27.59 12.04
C LEU A 42 21.39 26.34 11.77
N LEU A 43 21.12 26.01 10.51
CA LEU A 43 20.40 24.79 10.13
C LEU A 43 21.19 23.52 10.46
N ASN A 44 22.52 23.59 10.45
CA ASN A 44 23.40 22.47 10.79
C ASN A 44 23.67 22.33 12.29
N ARG A 45 23.44 23.38 13.10
CA ARG A 45 23.45 23.25 14.55
C ARG A 45 22.12 22.64 14.99
N LYS A 46 22.19 21.48 15.65
CA LYS A 46 21.09 20.94 16.45
C LYS A 46 20.78 21.95 17.55
N MET A 47 19.82 22.84 17.29
CA MET A 47 19.35 23.78 18.29
C MET A 47 18.43 23.00 19.22
N GLU A 48 19.03 22.26 20.15
CA GLU A 48 18.33 21.65 21.28
C GLU A 48 17.90 22.78 22.25
N GLN A 49 16.93 23.60 21.82
CA GLN A 49 16.13 24.35 22.78
C GLN A 49 15.21 23.36 23.50
N GLN A 50 14.82 23.68 24.74
CA GLN A 50 14.14 22.83 25.73
C GLN A 50 12.87 22.06 25.27
N TRP A 51 12.41 22.26 24.02
CA TRP A 51 11.25 21.59 23.42
C TRP A 51 11.53 20.96 22.04
N GLY A 52 12.80 20.69 21.70
CA GLY A 52 13.20 19.95 20.51
C GLY A 52 13.95 20.77 19.46
N ASP A 53 14.53 20.07 18.48
CA ASP A 53 15.35 20.66 17.40
C ASP A 53 14.51 21.55 16.46
N ALA A 54 15.04 22.70 16.05
CA ALA A 54 14.34 23.67 15.20
C ALA A 54 13.85 23.05 13.88
N ALA A 55 14.62 22.13 13.30
CA ALA A 55 14.22 21.36 12.11
C ALA A 55 12.94 20.54 12.36
N THR A 56 12.81 19.93 13.55
CA THR A 56 11.61 19.16 13.93
C THR A 56 10.39 20.06 14.00
N GLY A 57 10.54 21.28 14.52
CA GLY A 57 9.46 22.28 14.55
C GLY A 57 8.93 22.62 13.16
N VAL A 58 9.82 22.82 12.19
CA VAL A 58 9.44 23.06 10.77
C VAL A 58 8.69 21.86 10.20
N TRP A 59 9.22 20.65 10.35
CA TRP A 59 8.57 19.42 9.85
C TRP A 59 7.21 19.18 10.50
N MET A 60 7.05 19.47 11.79
CA MET A 60 5.79 19.34 12.50
C MET A 60 4.75 20.34 11.97
N HIS A 61 5.16 21.60 11.75
CA HIS A 61 4.28 22.60 11.18
C HIS A 61 3.81 22.21 9.76
N LEU A 62 4.73 21.78 8.89
CA LEU A 62 4.42 21.30 7.54
C LEU A 62 3.49 20.08 7.58
N SER A 63 3.76 19.11 8.46
CA SER A 63 2.94 17.91 8.64
C SER A 63 1.53 18.27 9.07
N ARG A 64 1.38 19.12 10.09
CA ARG A 64 0.07 19.61 10.56
C ARG A 64 -0.69 20.32 9.44
N PHE A 65 -0.02 21.20 8.69
CA PHE A 65 -0.63 21.90 7.56
C PHE A 65 -1.14 20.94 6.47
N ALA A 66 -0.35 19.92 6.12
CA ALA A 66 -0.74 18.91 5.15
C ALA A 66 -1.94 18.08 5.64
N LEU A 67 -1.89 17.60 6.89
CA LEU A 67 -2.94 16.80 7.50
C LEU A 67 -4.28 17.53 7.60
N LEU A 68 -4.28 18.81 7.98
CA LEU A 68 -5.50 19.63 8.01
C LEU A 68 -6.15 19.74 6.62
N ARG A 69 -5.33 19.88 5.57
CA ARG A 69 -5.83 19.94 4.18
C ARG A 69 -6.35 18.61 3.67
N LEU A 70 -5.71 17.50 4.07
CA LEU A 70 -6.18 16.16 3.72
C LEU A 70 -7.51 15.83 4.41
N ASN A 71 -7.64 16.17 5.70
CA ASN A 71 -8.87 15.94 6.46
C ASN A 71 -10.08 16.75 5.93
N ALA A 72 -9.83 17.91 5.32
CA ALA A 72 -10.89 18.74 4.73
C ALA A 72 -11.38 18.24 3.36
N LYS A 73 -10.65 17.31 2.70
CA LYS A 73 -11.00 16.81 1.36
C LYS A 73 -11.65 15.44 1.45
N LYS A 74 -12.76 15.25 0.72
CA LYS A 74 -13.34 13.91 0.51
C LYS A 74 -12.44 13.12 -0.43
N ILE A 75 -12.23 11.84 -0.10
CA ILE A 75 -11.57 10.90 -1.00
C ILE A 75 -12.52 10.63 -2.16
N THR A 76 -12.02 10.81 -3.38
CA THR A 76 -12.73 10.49 -4.61
C THR A 76 -12.06 9.29 -5.26
N GLU A 77 -12.80 8.47 -5.98
CA GLU A 77 -12.29 7.30 -6.74
C GLU A 77 -11.00 7.60 -7.51
N ARG A 78 -10.95 8.70 -8.27
CA ARG A 78 -9.76 9.10 -9.07
C ARG A 78 -8.49 9.38 -8.25
N ASN A 79 -8.67 9.74 -6.98
CA ASN A 79 -7.60 10.11 -6.06
C ASN A 79 -7.31 9.02 -5.03
N TRP A 80 -7.97 7.86 -5.11
CA TRP A 80 -7.67 6.77 -4.22
C TRP A 80 -6.20 6.36 -4.34
N ARG A 81 -5.56 6.16 -3.19
CA ARG A 81 -4.20 5.65 -3.06
C ARG A 81 -4.18 4.60 -1.96
N PRO A 82 -3.37 3.55 -2.10
CA PRO A 82 -3.27 2.55 -1.05
C PRO A 82 -2.58 3.16 0.18
N ILE A 83 -3.28 3.16 1.30
CA ILE A 83 -2.71 3.44 2.63
C ILE A 83 -2.62 2.09 3.32
N ILE A 84 -1.46 1.47 3.19
CA ILE A 84 -1.20 0.08 3.53
C ILE A 84 -0.64 -0.01 4.94
N LEU A 85 -1.27 -0.84 5.76
CA LEU A 85 -0.70 -1.29 7.02
C LEU A 85 -0.27 -2.75 6.86
N LEU A 86 1.03 -2.98 6.96
CA LEU A 86 1.66 -4.28 6.81
C LEU A 86 2.07 -4.83 8.17
N PHE A 87 1.57 -6.00 8.55
CA PHE A 87 2.00 -6.69 9.78
C PHE A 87 3.15 -7.65 9.50
N VAL A 88 4.28 -7.44 10.18
CA VAL A 88 5.47 -8.30 10.09
C VAL A 88 6.12 -8.43 11.46
N HIS A 89 6.34 -9.66 11.90
CA HIS A 89 7.11 -9.92 13.11
C HIS A 89 8.61 -9.67 12.87
N ASN A 90 9.23 -10.33 11.89
CA ASN A 90 10.63 -10.11 11.53
C ASN A 90 10.78 -9.59 10.10
N LEU A 91 11.27 -8.36 9.97
CA LEU A 91 11.44 -7.65 8.69
C LEU A 91 12.38 -8.38 7.73
N LYS A 92 13.48 -8.95 8.24
CA LYS A 92 14.49 -9.62 7.40
C LYS A 92 13.98 -10.95 6.88
N GLU A 93 13.29 -11.73 7.70
CA GLU A 93 12.69 -13.01 7.32
C GLU A 93 11.56 -12.85 6.30
N ARG A 94 10.81 -11.75 6.39
CA ARG A 94 9.67 -11.45 5.50
C ARG A 94 10.02 -10.42 4.42
N MET A 95 11.29 -10.28 4.06
CA MET A 95 11.77 -9.28 3.10
C MET A 95 11.06 -9.33 1.74
N ASN A 96 10.69 -10.52 1.25
CA ASN A 96 9.95 -10.65 -0.01
C ASN A 96 8.56 -10.00 0.05
N LEU A 97 7.86 -10.15 1.18
CA LEU A 97 6.55 -9.57 1.44
C LEU A 97 6.66 -8.06 1.67
N VAL A 98 7.71 -7.60 2.37
CA VAL A 98 8.03 -6.17 2.52
C VAL A 98 8.28 -5.52 1.15
N ARG A 99 9.12 -6.14 0.31
CA ARG A 99 9.39 -5.65 -1.06
C ARG A 99 8.10 -5.56 -1.88
N PHE A 100 7.20 -6.53 -1.75
CA PHE A 100 5.91 -6.51 -2.43
C PHE A 100 5.02 -5.35 -1.95
N ALA A 101 4.89 -5.15 -0.64
CA ALA A 101 4.10 -4.04 -0.11
C ALA A 101 4.65 -2.67 -0.54
N VAL A 102 5.99 -2.51 -0.57
CA VAL A 102 6.64 -1.29 -1.09
C VAL A 102 6.32 -1.08 -2.58
N MET A 103 6.27 -2.16 -3.39
CA MET A 103 5.86 -2.07 -4.79
C MET A 103 4.40 -1.66 -4.95
N LEU A 104 3.50 -2.05 -4.04
CA LEU A 104 2.11 -1.57 -4.05
C LEU A 104 1.99 -0.09 -3.68
N GLY A 105 2.83 0.40 -2.77
CA GLY A 105 2.83 1.80 -2.32
C GLY A 105 3.37 2.80 -3.37
N GLN A 106 4.23 2.35 -4.30
CA GLN A 106 4.59 3.03 -5.55
C GLN A 106 4.68 4.58 -5.50
N ASN A 107 5.48 5.10 -4.56
CA ASN A 107 5.77 6.52 -4.33
C ASN A 107 4.54 7.46 -4.22
N SER A 108 3.34 6.91 -4.09
CA SER A 108 2.08 7.66 -4.14
C SER A 108 1.07 7.21 -3.09
N GLY A 109 1.22 5.99 -2.57
CA GLY A 109 0.60 5.50 -1.36
C GLY A 109 1.50 5.63 -0.14
N VAL A 110 0.93 5.37 1.03
CA VAL A 110 1.66 5.33 2.31
C VAL A 110 1.73 3.88 2.76
N LEU A 111 2.92 3.43 3.12
CA LEU A 111 3.14 2.10 3.69
C LEU A 111 3.66 2.26 5.12
N THR A 112 2.94 1.68 6.07
CA THR A 112 3.41 1.47 7.44
C THR A 112 3.65 0.00 7.67
N ILE A 113 4.83 -0.37 8.19
CA ILE A 113 5.18 -1.71 8.62
C ILE A 113 5.09 -1.76 10.15
N SER A 114 4.17 -2.57 10.65
CA SER A 114 3.84 -2.71 12.07
C SER A 114 4.35 -4.04 12.61
N ARG A 115 5.20 -3.98 13.65
CA ARG A 115 5.55 -5.15 14.46
C ARG A 115 4.70 -5.13 15.73
N LEU A 116 4.02 -6.24 16.00
CA LEU A 116 3.29 -6.42 17.24
C LEU A 116 4.15 -7.16 18.25
N LEU A 117 4.27 -6.63 19.46
CA LEU A 117 4.90 -7.28 20.61
C LEU A 117 3.84 -7.69 21.61
N THR A 118 3.94 -8.91 22.14
CA THR A 118 3.06 -9.43 23.18
C THR A 118 3.76 -9.42 24.55
N PRO A 119 3.05 -9.69 25.67
CA PRO A 119 3.68 -9.87 26.97
C PRO A 119 4.71 -11.02 27.02
N GLU A 120 4.70 -11.91 26.02
CA GLU A 120 5.71 -12.96 25.87
C GLU A 120 7.08 -12.39 25.42
N ASP A 121 7.10 -11.26 24.72
CA ASP A 121 8.31 -10.62 24.16
C ASP A 121 9.04 -9.74 25.22
N LYS A 122 9.18 -10.23 26.45
CA LYS A 122 9.64 -9.45 27.62
C LYS A 122 10.95 -8.69 27.40
N ASP A 123 11.89 -9.30 26.68
CA ASP A 123 13.22 -8.71 26.41
C ASP A 123 13.16 -7.61 25.34
N GLU A 124 12.14 -7.61 24.48
CA GLU A 124 11.94 -6.63 23.41
C GLU A 124 11.10 -5.42 23.85
N LEU A 125 10.19 -5.60 24.82
CA LEU A 125 9.25 -4.56 25.27
C LEU A 125 9.95 -3.24 25.70
N PRO A 126 11.06 -3.25 26.49
CA PRO A 126 11.76 -2.02 26.86
C PRO A 126 12.38 -1.30 25.65
N ASN A 127 12.74 -2.06 24.62
CA ASN A 127 13.50 -1.58 23.46
C ASN A 127 12.61 -1.31 22.24
N ARG A 128 11.29 -1.21 22.39
CA ARG A 128 10.33 -1.05 21.28
C ARG A 128 10.65 0.13 20.34
N ASN A 129 11.12 1.25 20.88
CA ASN A 129 11.49 2.42 20.08
C ASN A 129 12.76 2.17 19.26
N GLU A 130 13.74 1.47 19.85
CA GLU A 130 14.97 1.07 19.17
C GLU A 130 14.70 0.05 18.07
N ILE A 131 13.77 -0.88 18.31
CA ILE A 131 13.31 -1.85 17.31
C ILE A 131 12.70 -1.13 16.11
N ALA A 132 11.81 -0.14 16.34
CA ALA A 132 11.25 0.68 15.28
C ALA A 132 12.36 1.42 14.49
N PHE A 133 13.31 2.06 15.18
CA PHE A 133 14.43 2.75 14.54
C PHE A 133 15.32 1.82 13.72
N LYS A 134 15.59 0.61 14.24
CA LYS A 134 16.34 -0.43 13.54
C LYS A 134 15.61 -0.90 12.28
N MET A 135 14.29 -1.11 12.35
CA MET A 135 13.48 -1.45 11.18
C MET A 135 13.57 -0.36 10.11
N GLN A 136 13.49 0.92 10.50
CA GLN A 136 13.63 2.06 9.58
C GLN A 136 15.00 2.05 8.89
N ARG A 137 16.08 1.80 9.64
CA ARG A 137 17.45 1.71 9.10
C ARG A 137 17.62 0.53 8.15
N ASP A 138 17.07 -0.63 8.50
CA ASP A 138 17.15 -1.84 7.68
C ASP A 138 16.41 -1.65 6.34
N LEU A 139 15.27 -0.94 6.34
CA LEU A 139 14.57 -0.54 5.10
C LEU A 139 15.39 0.42 4.25
N ALA A 140 15.94 1.47 4.86
CA ALA A 140 16.76 2.46 4.17
C ALA A 140 17.99 1.81 3.51
N SER A 141 18.65 0.90 4.23
CA SER A 141 19.79 0.13 3.72
C SER A 141 19.42 -0.77 2.54
N ALA A 142 18.16 -1.20 2.46
CA ALA A 142 17.62 -1.98 1.34
C ALA A 142 17.06 -1.12 0.20
N GLY A 143 17.19 0.21 0.27
CA GLY A 143 16.68 1.17 -0.71
C GLY A 143 15.16 1.26 -0.75
N MET A 144 14.49 0.99 0.39
CA MET A 144 13.04 0.99 0.50
C MET A 144 12.57 2.10 1.44
N GLN A 145 11.41 2.68 1.11
CA GLN A 145 10.79 3.74 1.89
C GLN A 145 9.44 3.25 2.43
N ALA A 146 9.33 3.19 3.76
CA ALA A 146 8.10 2.95 4.48
C ALA A 146 8.24 3.55 5.89
N LEU A 147 7.11 3.74 6.56
CA LEU A 147 7.06 4.03 7.99
C LEU A 147 7.18 2.72 8.77
N THR A 148 7.79 2.76 9.94
CA THR A 148 7.91 1.60 10.83
C THR A 148 7.38 1.93 12.21
N GLU A 149 6.57 1.04 12.76
CA GLU A 149 6.00 1.17 14.09
C GLU A 149 6.07 -0.16 14.86
N VAL A 150 6.11 -0.07 16.18
CA VAL A 150 6.08 -1.21 17.08
C VAL A 150 4.96 -0.98 18.08
N ASN A 151 3.96 -1.85 18.08
CA ASN A 151 2.78 -1.76 18.94
C ASN A 151 2.80 -2.90 19.97
N VAL A 152 2.54 -2.57 21.23
CA VAL A 152 2.40 -3.57 22.30
C VAL A 152 0.94 -3.96 22.41
N VAL A 153 0.65 -5.25 22.32
CA VAL A 153 -0.71 -5.81 22.30
C VAL A 153 -0.80 -7.03 23.21
N ASN A 154 -1.95 -7.28 23.82
CA ASN A 154 -2.12 -8.45 24.69
C ASN A 154 -2.28 -9.76 23.90
N ASP A 155 -2.80 -9.68 22.68
CA ASP A 155 -3.10 -10.80 21.80
C ASP A 155 -2.84 -10.37 20.35
N LEU A 156 -2.23 -11.24 19.54
CA LEU A 156 -1.88 -10.90 18.16
C LEU A 156 -3.11 -10.66 17.29
N LYS A 157 -4.15 -11.50 17.39
CA LYS A 157 -5.36 -11.36 16.57
C LYS A 157 -6.08 -10.04 16.87
N ARG A 158 -6.37 -9.80 18.15
CA ARG A 158 -6.99 -8.54 18.62
C ARG A 158 -6.08 -7.35 18.35
N GLY A 159 -4.77 -7.52 18.47
CA GLY A 159 -3.77 -6.52 18.15
C GLY A 159 -3.84 -6.08 16.69
N ILE A 160 -3.83 -7.02 15.74
CA ILE A 160 -3.99 -6.72 14.31
C ILE A 160 -5.29 -5.97 14.06
N TYR A 161 -6.41 -6.42 14.64
CA TYR A 161 -7.70 -5.75 14.49
C TYR A 161 -7.69 -4.31 15.03
N ASN A 162 -7.24 -4.12 16.28
CA ASN A 162 -7.24 -2.83 16.95
C ASN A 162 -6.29 -1.83 16.27
N VAL A 163 -5.08 -2.26 15.89
CA VAL A 163 -4.13 -1.41 15.17
C VAL A 163 -4.68 -1.09 13.78
N SER A 164 -5.25 -2.05 13.04
CA SER A 164 -5.81 -1.79 11.70
C SER A 164 -6.97 -0.79 11.68
N THR A 165 -7.82 -0.84 12.71
CA THR A 165 -9.00 0.04 12.83
C THR A 165 -8.63 1.44 13.28
N SER A 166 -7.63 1.57 14.16
CA SER A 166 -7.19 2.85 14.71
C SER A 166 -6.06 3.54 13.93
N HIS A 167 -5.29 2.80 13.10
CA HIS A 167 -4.11 3.34 12.43
C HIS A 167 -4.45 4.43 11.40
N GLY A 168 -3.62 5.48 11.45
CA GLY A 168 -3.67 6.65 10.58
C GLY A 168 -4.07 7.92 11.34
N THR A 169 -4.04 9.05 10.65
CA THR A 169 -4.37 10.36 11.24
C THR A 169 -5.01 11.27 10.20
N ALA A 170 -5.98 12.09 10.63
CA ALA A 170 -6.54 13.24 9.89
C ALA A 170 -6.63 13.06 8.35
N GLY A 171 -7.61 12.28 7.87
CA GLY A 171 -7.83 12.01 6.45
C GLY A 171 -6.89 10.95 5.83
N MET A 172 -5.81 10.58 6.51
CA MET A 172 -4.89 9.50 6.11
C MET A 172 -5.09 8.25 6.98
N LYS A 173 -6.26 7.62 6.87
CA LYS A 173 -6.55 6.35 7.55
C LYS A 173 -6.14 5.17 6.69
N THR A 174 -5.66 4.09 7.31
CA THR A 174 -5.43 2.82 6.59
C THR A 174 -6.68 2.44 5.81
N ASN A 175 -6.52 2.08 4.55
CA ASN A 175 -7.60 1.50 3.75
C ASN A 175 -7.30 0.07 3.31
N THR A 176 -6.05 -0.37 3.44
CA THR A 176 -5.60 -1.70 3.04
C THR A 176 -4.75 -2.33 4.13
N VAL A 177 -5.16 -3.48 4.63
CA VAL A 177 -4.42 -4.28 5.60
C VAL A 177 -3.74 -5.43 4.87
N LEU A 178 -2.44 -5.60 5.09
CA LEU A 178 -1.62 -6.62 4.44
C LEU A 178 -0.92 -7.50 5.47
N PHE A 179 -0.99 -8.81 5.28
CA PHE A 179 -0.23 -9.77 6.10
C PHE A 179 0.08 -11.04 5.30
N GLY A 180 1.04 -11.81 5.82
CA GLY A 180 1.38 -13.11 5.28
C GLY A 180 0.38 -14.18 5.70
N TRP A 181 0.26 -15.25 4.92
CA TRP A 181 -0.49 -16.44 5.34
C TRP A 181 0.30 -17.27 6.36
N SER A 182 -0.35 -17.71 7.44
CA SER A 182 0.26 -18.54 8.48
C SER A 182 0.67 -19.91 7.95
N SER A 183 1.77 -20.43 8.49
CA SER A 183 2.20 -21.81 8.24
C SER A 183 1.52 -22.81 9.18
N ASP A 184 1.07 -22.36 10.35
CA ASP A 184 0.46 -23.19 11.38
C ASP A 184 -1.06 -23.35 11.18
N GLN A 185 -1.58 -24.53 11.49
CA GLN A 185 -2.99 -24.87 11.24
C GLN A 185 -3.96 -24.09 12.15
N LYS A 186 -3.59 -23.88 13.42
CA LYS A 186 -4.39 -23.08 14.36
C LYS A 186 -4.37 -21.61 13.91
N GLY A 187 -3.19 -21.10 13.56
CA GLY A 187 -3.02 -19.74 13.03
C GLY A 187 -3.86 -19.46 11.79
N LYS A 188 -3.95 -20.40 10.83
CA LYS A 188 -4.77 -20.23 9.60
C LYS A 188 -6.27 -20.05 9.90
N LYS A 189 -6.79 -20.76 10.90
CA LYS A 189 -8.19 -20.61 11.31
C LYS A 189 -8.43 -19.23 11.93
N GLU A 190 -7.52 -18.81 12.81
CA GLU A 190 -7.58 -17.49 13.45
C GLU A 190 -7.44 -16.35 12.45
N GLU A 191 -6.58 -16.50 11.43
CA GLU A 191 -6.44 -15.56 10.31
C GLU A 191 -7.71 -15.43 9.49
N LEU A 192 -8.39 -16.53 9.15
CA LEU A 192 -9.67 -16.45 8.41
C LEU A 192 -10.77 -15.75 9.22
N GLN A 193 -10.82 -15.99 10.53
CA GLN A 193 -11.73 -15.27 11.41
C GLN A 193 -11.36 -13.78 11.47
N LEU A 194 -10.08 -13.45 11.62
CA LEU A 194 -9.59 -12.08 11.63
C LEU A 194 -9.91 -11.34 10.33
N ILE A 195 -9.79 -12.01 9.18
CA ILE A 195 -10.15 -11.45 7.88
C ILE A 195 -11.63 -11.08 7.86
N ASN A 196 -12.50 -11.97 8.36
CA ASN A 196 -13.92 -11.69 8.46
C ASN A 196 -14.23 -10.52 9.40
N ASP A 197 -13.57 -10.49 10.57
CA ASP A 197 -13.73 -9.41 11.56
C ASP A 197 -13.27 -8.06 10.97
N LEU A 198 -12.12 -8.03 10.28
CA LEU A 198 -11.60 -6.85 9.60
C LEU A 198 -12.47 -6.40 8.42
N ALA A 199 -13.13 -7.33 7.71
CA ALA A 199 -13.98 -6.99 6.57
C ALA A 199 -15.12 -6.04 6.98
N ALA A 200 -15.68 -6.22 8.18
CA ALA A 200 -16.74 -5.36 8.73
C ALA A 200 -16.27 -3.91 8.98
N THR A 201 -14.96 -3.66 9.01
CA THR A 201 -14.38 -2.33 9.27
C THR A 201 -14.23 -1.48 8.01
N GLY A 202 -14.62 -2.01 6.85
CA GLY A 202 -14.52 -1.32 5.57
C GLY A 202 -13.10 -1.31 4.98
N LYS A 203 -12.18 -2.12 5.51
CA LYS A 203 -10.77 -2.14 5.08
C LYS A 203 -10.57 -3.21 4.02
N ASN A 204 -9.85 -2.87 2.96
CA ASN A 204 -9.36 -3.86 2.00
C ASN A 204 -8.36 -4.78 2.69
N ILE A 205 -8.37 -6.05 2.32
CA ILE A 205 -7.49 -7.06 2.91
C ILE A 205 -6.70 -7.73 1.80
N VAL A 206 -5.39 -7.83 2.00
CA VAL A 206 -4.48 -8.54 1.11
C VAL A 206 -3.70 -9.56 1.92
N VAL A 207 -3.97 -10.84 1.67
CA VAL A 207 -3.19 -11.94 2.24
C VAL A 207 -2.18 -12.38 1.19
N LEU A 208 -0.91 -12.34 1.54
CA LEU A 208 0.18 -12.57 0.59
C LEU A 208 0.97 -13.83 0.95
N SER A 209 1.34 -14.59 -0.07
CA SER A 209 2.36 -15.63 0.05
C SER A 209 3.37 -15.49 -1.08
N ILE A 210 4.66 -15.39 -0.72
CA ILE A 210 5.77 -15.34 -1.68
C ILE A 210 6.84 -16.33 -1.21
N LYS A 211 7.06 -17.39 -1.99
CA LYS A 211 8.07 -18.41 -1.68
C LYS A 211 9.47 -17.98 -2.05
N LYS A 212 9.64 -17.51 -3.29
CA LYS A 212 10.93 -17.09 -3.84
C LYS A 212 10.85 -15.65 -4.30
N ALA A 213 11.97 -14.95 -4.21
CA ALA A 213 12.09 -13.60 -4.73
C ALA A 213 11.68 -13.56 -6.21
N PHE A 214 11.02 -12.47 -6.61
CA PHE A 214 10.58 -12.29 -7.99
C PHE A 214 11.76 -12.31 -8.97
N SER A 215 11.51 -12.88 -10.15
CA SER A 215 12.51 -12.97 -11.19
C SER A 215 13.03 -11.59 -11.63
N ARG A 216 14.30 -11.53 -12.08
CA ARG A 216 14.86 -10.33 -12.70
C ARG A 216 14.42 -10.14 -14.15
N LYS A 217 13.72 -11.13 -14.74
CA LYS A 217 13.17 -11.06 -16.11
C LYS A 217 12.31 -9.82 -16.28
N ALA A 218 12.42 -9.16 -17.44
CA ALA A 218 11.63 -7.96 -17.74
C ALA A 218 10.15 -8.30 -18.02
N ASN A 219 9.91 -9.37 -18.77
CA ASN A 219 8.58 -9.79 -19.20
C ASN A 219 7.99 -10.74 -18.15
N LYS A 220 7.46 -10.15 -17.07
CA LYS A 220 6.75 -10.90 -16.03
C LYS A 220 5.28 -11.07 -16.38
N ILE A 221 4.65 -12.07 -15.81
CA ILE A 221 3.21 -12.33 -15.99
C ILE A 221 2.48 -12.11 -14.68
N ILE A 222 1.48 -11.22 -14.71
CA ILE A 222 0.52 -11.01 -13.62
C ILE A 222 -0.82 -11.59 -14.08
N ASP A 223 -1.28 -12.63 -13.40
CA ASP A 223 -2.63 -13.17 -13.64
C ASP A 223 -3.60 -12.67 -12.58
N ILE A 224 -4.79 -12.27 -13.01
CA ILE A 224 -5.90 -11.86 -12.14
C ILE A 224 -7.05 -12.84 -12.35
N TRP A 225 -7.37 -13.60 -11.31
CA TRP A 225 -8.52 -14.51 -11.28
C TRP A 225 -9.72 -13.82 -10.67
N TRP A 226 -10.67 -13.43 -11.52
CA TRP A 226 -11.89 -12.75 -11.11
C TRP A 226 -13.11 -13.67 -11.17
N GLY A 227 -13.79 -13.84 -10.03
CA GLY A 227 -14.95 -14.70 -9.88
C GLY A 227 -16.31 -14.06 -10.21
N GLY A 228 -16.33 -12.85 -10.80
CA GLY A 228 -17.54 -12.19 -11.34
C GLY A 228 -18.54 -11.62 -10.34
N ARG A 229 -18.61 -12.12 -9.09
CA ARG A 229 -19.65 -11.73 -8.12
C ARG A 229 -19.24 -10.70 -7.07
N ASP A 230 -17.94 -10.58 -6.80
CA ASP A 230 -17.42 -9.67 -5.80
C ASP A 230 -16.68 -8.50 -6.48
N SER A 231 -16.80 -7.30 -5.90
CA SER A 231 -16.02 -6.09 -6.24
C SER A 231 -14.50 -6.23 -6.02
N ASN A 232 -14.01 -7.45 -5.79
CA ASN A 232 -12.59 -7.77 -5.69
C ASN A 232 -11.86 -7.51 -7.02
N GLY A 233 -12.56 -7.62 -8.16
CA GLY A 233 -11.99 -7.42 -9.49
C GLY A 233 -11.31 -6.06 -9.65
N ASP A 234 -12.02 -4.98 -9.32
CA ASP A 234 -11.53 -3.60 -9.45
C ASP A 234 -10.25 -3.39 -8.66
N LEU A 235 -10.26 -3.82 -7.40
CA LEU A 235 -9.12 -3.69 -6.51
C LEU A 235 -7.94 -4.52 -7.02
N MET A 236 -8.14 -5.77 -7.46
CA MET A 236 -7.07 -6.59 -8.00
C MET A 236 -6.44 -5.97 -9.26
N LEU A 237 -7.27 -5.43 -10.16
CA LEU A 237 -6.78 -4.75 -11.37
C LEU A 237 -6.01 -3.47 -11.01
N LEU A 238 -6.51 -2.69 -10.06
CA LEU A 238 -5.84 -1.50 -9.57
C LEU A 238 -4.49 -1.83 -8.92
N LEU A 239 -4.43 -2.86 -8.06
CA LEU A 239 -3.19 -3.31 -7.43
C LEU A 239 -2.19 -3.82 -8.48
N ALA A 240 -2.64 -4.57 -9.48
CA ALA A 240 -1.79 -5.03 -10.58
C ALA A 240 -1.23 -3.86 -11.40
N TYR A 241 -2.07 -2.86 -11.70
CA TYR A 241 -1.65 -1.64 -12.38
C TYR A 241 -0.63 -0.85 -11.55
N LEU A 242 -0.85 -0.71 -10.23
CA LEU A 242 0.12 -0.07 -9.34
C LEU A 242 1.46 -0.81 -9.39
N ILE A 243 1.48 -2.14 -9.36
CA ILE A 243 2.72 -2.92 -9.50
C ILE A 243 3.43 -2.59 -10.82
N GLN A 244 2.72 -2.48 -11.95
CA GLN A 244 3.29 -2.12 -13.25
C GLN A 244 3.95 -0.73 -13.28
N LEU A 245 3.58 0.19 -12.39
CA LEU A 245 4.29 1.47 -12.27
C LEU A 245 5.74 1.27 -11.78
N ASN A 246 6.08 0.10 -11.25
CA ASN A 246 7.45 -0.22 -10.81
C ASN A 246 8.36 -0.50 -11.98
N ASN A 247 9.55 0.12 -11.98
CA ASN A 247 10.55 -0.08 -13.04
C ASN A 247 10.86 -1.57 -13.30
N LYS A 248 10.78 -2.44 -12.28
CA LYS A 248 11.01 -3.89 -12.41
C LYS A 248 9.83 -4.65 -13.01
N TRP A 249 8.65 -4.04 -13.08
CA TRP A 249 7.38 -4.62 -13.55
C TRP A 249 6.75 -3.84 -14.71
N LYS A 250 7.34 -2.71 -15.15
CA LYS A 250 6.80 -1.88 -16.24
C LYS A 250 6.51 -2.63 -17.55
N LYS A 251 7.25 -3.71 -17.82
CA LYS A 251 7.07 -4.56 -19.01
C LYS A 251 6.26 -5.84 -18.73
N SER A 252 5.64 -5.97 -17.56
CA SER A 252 4.83 -7.14 -17.24
C SER A 252 3.53 -7.13 -18.03
N SER A 253 3.04 -8.30 -18.41
CA SER A 253 1.71 -8.47 -19.00
C SER A 253 0.69 -8.77 -17.91
N ILE A 254 -0.49 -8.16 -17.98
CA ILE A 254 -1.63 -8.46 -17.11
C ILE A 254 -2.61 -9.33 -17.90
N ASN A 255 -2.99 -10.48 -17.35
CA ASN A 255 -4.03 -11.34 -17.89
C ASN A 255 -5.19 -11.40 -16.91
N ILE A 256 -6.38 -11.05 -17.35
CA ILE A 256 -7.62 -11.17 -16.58
C ILE A 256 -8.30 -12.45 -17.02
N ILE A 257 -8.46 -13.37 -16.06
CA ILE A 257 -9.05 -14.68 -16.26
C ILE A 257 -10.33 -14.75 -15.43
N SER A 258 -11.43 -15.07 -16.09
CA SER A 258 -12.72 -15.26 -15.41
C SER A 258 -13.40 -16.56 -15.84
N VAL A 259 -14.34 -17.02 -15.02
CA VAL A 259 -15.08 -18.26 -15.24
C VAL A 259 -16.56 -17.95 -15.36
N ALA A 260 -17.16 -18.32 -16.49
CA ALA A 260 -18.58 -18.20 -16.76
C ALA A 260 -19.26 -19.57 -16.76
N ASN A 261 -20.52 -19.65 -16.35
CA ASN A 261 -21.30 -20.88 -16.32
C ASN A 261 -21.92 -21.19 -17.69
N THR A 262 -22.30 -20.17 -18.45
CA THR A 262 -22.93 -20.34 -19.78
C THR A 262 -22.12 -19.65 -20.88
N LYS A 263 -22.35 -20.06 -22.14
CA LYS A 263 -21.75 -19.43 -23.33
C LYS A 263 -22.20 -17.98 -23.51
N GLU A 264 -23.42 -17.67 -23.10
CA GLU A 264 -23.96 -16.31 -23.12
C GLU A 264 -23.26 -15.44 -22.08
N GLU A 265 -23.19 -15.88 -20.82
CA GLU A 265 -22.46 -15.21 -19.74
C GLU A 265 -21.00 -14.98 -20.14
N MET A 266 -20.35 -15.98 -20.76
CA MET A 266 -18.99 -15.85 -21.28
C MET A 266 -18.84 -14.68 -22.26
N ARG A 267 -19.76 -14.55 -23.24
CA ARG A 267 -19.71 -13.47 -24.24
C ARG A 267 -19.94 -12.10 -23.61
N HIS A 268 -20.96 -11.98 -22.77
CA HIS A 268 -21.28 -10.73 -22.07
C HIS A 268 -20.12 -10.29 -21.16
N LEU A 269 -19.62 -11.20 -20.32
CA LEU A 269 -18.52 -10.92 -19.41
C LEU A 269 -17.24 -10.54 -20.14
N GLN A 270 -16.92 -11.21 -21.25
CA GLN A 270 -15.73 -10.89 -22.05
C GLN A 270 -15.82 -9.51 -22.71
N GLN A 271 -16.99 -9.13 -23.24
CA GLN A 271 -17.19 -7.80 -23.82
C GLN A 271 -17.12 -6.72 -22.74
N HIS A 272 -17.77 -6.97 -21.60
CA HIS A 272 -17.80 -6.07 -20.47
C HIS A 272 -16.40 -5.78 -19.92
N ILE A 273 -15.61 -6.81 -19.58
CA ILE A 273 -14.23 -6.65 -19.10
C ILE A 273 -13.39 -5.87 -20.13
N LYS A 274 -13.51 -6.20 -21.42
CA LYS A 274 -12.77 -5.51 -22.49
C LYS A 274 -13.12 -4.03 -22.59
N PHE A 275 -14.40 -3.68 -22.41
CA PHE A 275 -14.85 -2.30 -22.36
C PHE A 275 -14.29 -1.59 -21.12
N SER A 276 -14.43 -2.19 -19.92
CA SER A 276 -13.93 -1.66 -18.66
C SER A 276 -12.44 -1.34 -18.67
N ILE A 277 -11.59 -2.27 -19.14
CA ILE A 277 -10.14 -2.03 -19.19
C ILE A 277 -9.76 -0.95 -20.19
N LYS A 278 -10.53 -0.81 -21.29
CA LYS A 278 -10.31 0.22 -22.30
C LYS A 278 -10.63 1.61 -21.74
N GLU A 279 -11.75 1.76 -21.05
CA GLU A 279 -12.12 2.98 -20.35
C GLU A 279 -11.10 3.35 -19.27
N ALA A 280 -10.63 2.36 -18.51
CA ALA A 280 -9.57 2.54 -17.51
C ALA A 280 -8.17 2.80 -18.12
N ARG A 281 -8.01 2.62 -19.44
CA ARG A 281 -6.73 2.71 -20.18
C ARG A 281 -5.65 1.76 -19.64
N ILE A 282 -6.06 0.60 -19.17
CA ILE A 282 -5.16 -0.45 -18.67
C ILE A 282 -4.96 -1.49 -19.77
N GLN A 283 -3.69 -1.76 -20.12
CA GLN A 283 -3.35 -2.80 -21.08
C GLN A 283 -3.37 -4.17 -20.41
N ALA A 284 -4.45 -4.91 -20.62
CA ALA A 284 -4.61 -6.28 -20.13
C ALA A 284 -5.21 -7.19 -21.20
N THR A 285 -4.84 -8.47 -21.18
CA THR A 285 -5.52 -9.50 -21.97
C THR A 285 -6.70 -10.05 -21.18
N VAL A 286 -7.75 -10.50 -21.88
CA VAL A 286 -8.98 -11.01 -21.26
C VAL A 286 -9.28 -12.39 -21.80
N GLU A 287 -9.41 -13.37 -20.91
CA GLU A 287 -9.82 -14.74 -21.21
C GLU A 287 -10.96 -15.14 -20.28
N VAL A 288 -12.14 -15.40 -20.85
CA VAL A 288 -13.28 -15.94 -20.10
C VAL A 288 -13.43 -17.41 -20.47
N ILE A 289 -13.49 -18.27 -19.45
CA ILE A 289 -13.47 -19.72 -19.61
C ILE A 289 -14.82 -20.27 -19.16
N LEU A 290 -15.37 -21.23 -19.92
CA LEU A 290 -16.56 -21.95 -19.49
C LEU A 290 -16.25 -22.91 -18.34
N LYS A 291 -17.08 -22.86 -17.32
CA LYS A 291 -17.08 -23.83 -16.23
C LYS A 291 -17.38 -25.21 -16.81
N ASN A 292 -16.41 -26.10 -16.72
CA ASN A 292 -16.53 -27.50 -17.13
C ASN A 292 -16.46 -28.42 -15.90
N GLU A 293 -16.38 -29.72 -16.12
CA GLU A 293 -16.28 -30.73 -15.04
C GLU A 293 -15.02 -30.55 -14.16
N LYS A 294 -13.97 -29.90 -14.67
CA LYS A 294 -12.77 -29.62 -13.86
C LYS A 294 -13.09 -28.52 -12.83
N LYS A 295 -12.73 -28.77 -11.57
CA LYS A 295 -12.84 -27.77 -10.49
C LYS A 295 -12.06 -26.51 -10.85
N VAL A 296 -12.64 -25.33 -10.62
CA VAL A 296 -12.05 -24.00 -10.89
C VAL A 296 -10.61 -23.89 -10.37
N LEU A 297 -10.35 -24.43 -9.17
CA LEU A 297 -9.02 -24.47 -8.57
C LEU A 297 -7.98 -25.17 -9.46
N SER A 298 -8.31 -26.32 -10.04
CA SER A 298 -7.37 -27.06 -10.89
C SER A 298 -6.97 -26.27 -12.14
N ARG A 299 -7.92 -25.51 -12.70
CA ARG A 299 -7.68 -24.65 -13.86
C ARG A 299 -6.79 -23.46 -13.52
N LEU A 300 -7.02 -22.86 -12.35
CA LEU A 300 -6.16 -21.79 -11.82
C LEU A 300 -4.71 -22.26 -11.73
N LEU A 301 -4.48 -23.43 -11.14
CA LEU A 301 -3.14 -23.98 -10.99
C LEU A 301 -2.46 -24.31 -12.32
N GLU A 302 -3.22 -24.88 -13.27
CA GLU A 302 -2.72 -25.24 -14.59
C GLU A 302 -2.31 -24.00 -15.40
N LYS A 303 -3.19 -23.00 -15.45
CA LYS A 303 -3.00 -21.80 -16.27
C LYS A 303 -1.92 -20.88 -15.70
N SER A 304 -1.92 -20.68 -14.39
CA SER A 304 -1.04 -19.70 -13.73
C SER A 304 0.28 -20.29 -13.22
N LYS A 305 0.62 -21.52 -13.62
CA LYS A 305 1.86 -22.21 -13.21
C LYS A 305 3.13 -21.41 -13.51
N ASN A 306 3.13 -20.69 -14.64
CA ASN A 306 4.27 -19.91 -15.13
C ASN A 306 4.19 -18.42 -14.75
N SER A 307 3.18 -18.03 -13.98
CA SER A 307 2.92 -16.63 -13.66
C SER A 307 3.81 -16.18 -12.50
N ASP A 308 4.38 -14.98 -12.61
CA ASP A 308 5.26 -14.43 -11.58
C ASP A 308 4.47 -13.96 -10.36
N LEU A 309 3.22 -13.53 -10.57
CA LEU A 309 2.28 -13.09 -9.55
C LEU A 309 0.85 -13.45 -9.94
N VAL A 310 0.09 -13.95 -8.98
CA VAL A 310 -1.33 -14.25 -9.16
C VAL A 310 -2.15 -13.49 -8.14
N PHE A 311 -3.10 -12.68 -8.60
CA PHE A 311 -4.17 -12.12 -7.80
C PHE A 311 -5.40 -13.02 -7.88
N THR A 312 -6.02 -13.30 -6.74
CA THR A 312 -7.30 -14.03 -6.70
C THR A 312 -8.19 -13.45 -5.60
N GLY A 313 -9.49 -13.44 -5.83
CA GLY A 313 -10.46 -12.98 -4.85
C GLY A 313 -10.49 -13.87 -3.59
N LEU A 314 -10.70 -13.26 -2.43
CA LEU A 314 -10.94 -13.94 -1.17
C LEU A 314 -12.40 -13.78 -0.75
N ALA A 315 -13.14 -14.89 -0.74
CA ALA A 315 -14.57 -14.90 -0.43
C ALA A 315 -14.88 -14.40 1.00
N ARG A 316 -16.02 -13.72 1.19
CA ARG A 316 -16.41 -13.11 2.48
C ARG A 316 -17.11 -14.07 3.48
N HIS A 317 -17.41 -15.31 3.09
CA HIS A 317 -18.26 -16.21 3.91
C HIS A 317 -17.47 -17.26 4.70
N LEU A 318 -17.70 -17.38 6.01
CA LEU A 318 -17.04 -18.39 6.88
C LEU A 318 -17.54 -19.84 6.67
N GLU A 319 -18.35 -20.10 5.66
CA GLU A 319 -18.78 -21.46 5.33
C GLU A 319 -17.56 -22.31 4.90
N ASP A 320 -17.46 -23.51 5.50
CA ASP A 320 -16.45 -24.52 5.18
C ASP A 320 -14.98 -24.03 5.30
N ILE A 321 -14.63 -23.48 6.48
CA ILE A 321 -13.25 -23.08 6.84
C ILE A 321 -12.21 -24.16 6.47
N PRO A 322 -12.40 -25.46 6.78
CA PRO A 322 -11.39 -26.48 6.48
C PRO A 322 -11.07 -26.59 4.98
N ASN A 323 -12.08 -26.59 4.12
CA ASN A 323 -11.89 -26.65 2.68
C ASN A 323 -11.30 -25.35 2.12
N ARG A 324 -11.67 -24.19 2.69
CA ARG A 324 -11.04 -22.91 2.32
C ARG A 324 -9.55 -22.91 2.62
N ILE A 325 -9.14 -23.36 3.81
CA ILE A 325 -7.73 -23.51 4.17
C ILE A 325 -7.04 -24.46 3.19
N LYS A 326 -7.66 -25.61 2.89
CA LYS A 326 -7.13 -26.58 1.93
C LYS A 326 -6.91 -25.97 0.54
N ASN A 327 -7.87 -25.19 0.04
CA ASN A 327 -7.77 -24.54 -1.26
C ASN A 327 -6.67 -23.46 -1.29
N ILE A 328 -6.60 -22.60 -0.26
CA ILE A 328 -5.55 -21.57 -0.13
C ILE A 328 -4.17 -22.23 -0.06
N ASP A 329 -4.01 -23.25 0.78
CA ASP A 329 -2.75 -23.99 0.90
C ASP A 329 -2.36 -24.67 -0.40
N GLN A 330 -3.31 -25.23 -1.15
CA GLN A 330 -3.04 -25.85 -2.44
C GLN A 330 -2.55 -24.83 -3.48
N ILE A 331 -3.17 -23.64 -3.51
CA ILE A 331 -2.75 -22.51 -4.35
C ILE A 331 -1.33 -22.07 -3.97
N ILE A 332 -1.11 -21.79 -2.68
CA ILE A 332 0.17 -21.36 -2.15
C ILE A 332 1.24 -22.41 -2.43
N LYS A 333 0.98 -23.71 -2.26
CA LYS A 333 1.94 -24.80 -2.53
C LYS A 333 2.28 -24.95 -4.00
N SER A 334 1.38 -24.57 -4.91
CA SER A 334 1.60 -24.76 -6.35
C SER A 334 2.25 -23.56 -7.04
N LEU A 335 2.00 -22.35 -6.55
CA LEU A 335 2.43 -21.11 -7.20
C LEU A 335 3.60 -20.45 -6.44
N ASN A 336 4.32 -19.54 -7.12
CA ASN A 336 5.46 -18.85 -6.50
C ASN A 336 5.05 -17.67 -5.61
N ALA A 337 4.14 -16.82 -6.12
CA ALA A 337 3.63 -15.65 -5.42
C ALA A 337 2.13 -15.47 -5.69
N VAL A 338 1.35 -15.35 -4.62
CA VAL A 338 -0.11 -15.21 -4.69
C VAL A 338 -0.57 -14.17 -3.70
N ALA A 339 -1.42 -13.25 -4.16
CA ALA A 339 -2.13 -12.28 -3.36
C ALA A 339 -3.63 -12.59 -3.38
N PHE A 340 -4.16 -12.99 -2.22
CA PHE A 340 -5.59 -13.15 -2.00
C PHE A 340 -6.16 -11.80 -1.59
N VAL A 341 -7.08 -11.27 -2.37
CA VAL A 341 -7.56 -9.90 -2.23
C VAL A 341 -9.04 -9.89 -1.87
N GLN A 342 -9.38 -9.11 -0.86
CA GLN A 342 -10.74 -8.81 -0.48
C GLN A 342 -10.92 -7.29 -0.49
N ASN A 343 -11.76 -6.80 -1.38
CA ASN A 343 -12.22 -5.43 -1.38
C ASN A 343 -13.33 -5.31 -0.32
N ASN A 344 -13.15 -4.48 0.70
CA ASN A 344 -14.24 -4.15 1.62
C ASN A 344 -14.44 -2.64 1.75
N GLY A 345 -13.75 -1.86 0.92
CA GLY A 345 -13.91 -0.41 0.86
C GLY A 345 -15.33 -0.03 0.48
N MET A 346 -15.73 1.20 0.81
CA MET A 346 -17.03 1.70 0.38
C MET A 346 -17.06 1.89 -1.13
N ASN A 347 -18.23 1.70 -1.75
CA ASN A 347 -18.41 1.75 -3.20
C ASN A 347 -17.90 3.05 -3.88
N TRP A 348 -17.81 4.15 -3.12
CA TRP A 348 -17.33 5.46 -3.61
C TRP A 348 -15.84 5.71 -3.38
N GLU A 349 -15.14 4.82 -2.67
CA GLU A 349 -13.72 4.97 -2.36
C GLU A 349 -12.84 4.47 -3.50
N LEU A 350 -13.22 3.37 -4.16
CA LEU A 350 -12.44 2.75 -5.23
C LEU A 350 -13.02 3.09 -6.62
N PRO A 351 -12.18 3.26 -7.65
CA PRO A 351 -12.65 3.32 -9.02
C PRO A 351 -13.52 2.11 -9.36
N ASN A 352 -14.74 2.39 -9.79
CA ASN A 352 -15.63 1.36 -10.32
C ASN A 352 -15.23 1.02 -11.77
N ILE A 353 -14.29 0.08 -11.94
CA ILE A 353 -13.76 -0.27 -13.26
C ILE A 353 -14.71 -1.23 -13.97
N PHE A 354 -15.15 -2.28 -13.27
CA PHE A 354 -16.01 -3.33 -13.79
C PHE A 354 -17.50 -3.07 -13.59
N GLY A 355 -17.93 -1.90 -13.10
CA GLY A 355 -19.36 -1.60 -12.91
C GLY A 355 -20.02 -2.44 -11.81
N GLN A 356 -21.20 -2.01 -11.33
CA GLN A 356 -22.00 -2.78 -10.36
C GLN A 356 -23.05 -3.70 -11.01
N GLU A 357 -23.20 -3.66 -12.34
CA GLU A 357 -24.23 -4.43 -13.06
C GLU A 357 -23.59 -5.46 -13.99
N ILE A 358 -23.69 -6.73 -13.59
CA ILE A 358 -23.69 -7.90 -14.47
C ILE A 358 -24.91 -8.73 -14.12
#